data_AF-A0A2Z6AF55-F1
#
_entry.id   AF-A0A2Z6AF55-F1
#
_cell.length_a   1.000
_cell.length_b   1.000
_cell.length_c   1.000
_cell.angle_alpha   90.00
_cell.angle_beta   90.00
_cell.angle_gamma   90.00
#
_symmetry.space_group_name_H-M   'P 1'
#
loop_
_entity.id
_entity.type
_entity.pdbx_description
1 polymer ?
#
loop_
_entity_poly.entity_id
_entity_poly.type
_entity_poly.pdbx_seq_one_letter_code
_entity_poly.pdbx_strand_id
1 'polypeptide(L)'
;MTPIERAARALCALEAKAGTGKVSPDDEADWRRHVPQVVAVIEALHEPSLPMKEAGVEIIRYVGPDESFVAYQSDAANVWRYMIDAIRQQGH
;
A
#
# COMPACT_ATOMS: atom_id res chain seq x y z
N MET A 1 7.35 -3.25 -12.73
CA MET A 1 6.18 -3.78 -12.00
C MET A 1 5.81 -2.81 -10.89
N THR A 2 4.60 -2.24 -10.93
CA THR A 2 4.11 -1.29 -9.92
C THR A 2 3.70 -2.03 -8.64
N PRO A 3 3.56 -1.36 -7.48
CA PRO A 3 3.01 -1.96 -6.28
C PRO A 3 1.62 -2.58 -6.50
N ILE A 4 0.79 -1.92 -7.32
CA ILE A 4 -0.55 -2.41 -7.71
C ILE A 4 -0.45 -3.72 -8.49
N GLU A 5 0.39 -3.78 -9.54
CA GLU A 5 0.60 -5.00 -10.31
C GLU A 5 1.10 -6.15 -9.42
N ARG A 6 2.08 -5.87 -8.56
CA ARG A 6 2.64 -6.87 -7.64
C ARG A 6 1.58 -7.42 -6.68
N ALA A 7 0.73 -6.56 -6.11
CA ALA A 7 -0.34 -6.97 -5.21
C ALA A 7 -1.44 -7.76 -5.94
N ALA A 8 -1.80 -7.35 -7.15
CA ALA A 8 -2.79 -8.04 -7.97
C ALA A 8 -2.33 -9.44 -8.39
N ARG A 9 -1.06 -9.59 -8.78
CA ARG A 9 -0.44 -10.89 -9.04
C ARG A 9 -0.38 -11.76 -7.78
N ALA A 10 -0.13 -11.17 -6.60
CA ALA A 10 -0.18 -11.90 -5.33
C ALA A 10 -1.59 -12.44 -5.03
N LEU A 11 -2.64 -11.69 -5.36
CA LEU A 11 -4.03 -12.16 -5.21
C LEU A 11 -4.35 -13.31 -6.18
N CYS A 12 -3.92 -13.22 -7.44
CA CYS A 12 -4.02 -14.35 -8.38
C CYS A 12 -3.33 -15.61 -7.83
N ALA A 13 -2.12 -15.48 -7.27
CA ALA A 13 -1.40 -16.61 -6.71
C ALA A 13 -2.11 -17.23 -5.49
N LEU A 14 -2.83 -16.42 -4.71
CA LEU A 14 -3.63 -16.90 -3.57
C LEU A 14 -4.82 -17.76 -4.03
N GLU A 15 -5.57 -17.31 -5.04
CA GLU A 15 -6.72 -18.05 -5.59
C GLU A 15 -6.29 -19.35 -6.28
N ALA A 16 -5.17 -19.32 -6.99
CA ALA A 16 -4.61 -20.52 -7.61
C ALA A 16 -4.27 -21.59 -6.56
N LYS A 17 -3.69 -21.18 -5.42
CA LYS A 17 -3.43 -22.07 -4.29
C LYS A 17 -4.69 -22.57 -3.59
N ALA A 18 -5.75 -21.76 -3.56
CA ALA A 18 -7.02 -22.11 -2.94
C ALA A 18 -7.89 -23.04 -3.81
N GLY A 19 -7.51 -23.31 -5.06
CA GLY A 19 -8.32 -24.08 -6.00
C GLY A 19 -9.61 -23.37 -6.42
N THR A 20 -9.75 -22.09 -6.09
CA THR A 20 -10.91 -21.25 -6.42
C THR A 20 -10.73 -20.52 -7.76
N GLY A 21 -9.52 -20.54 -8.31
CA GLY A 21 -9.21 -20.01 -9.64
C GLY A 21 -9.39 -21.05 -10.75
N LYS A 22 -10.03 -20.68 -11.86
CA LYS A 22 -9.91 -21.41 -13.14
C LYS A 22 -8.51 -21.18 -13.68
N VAL A 23 -7.54 -22.00 -13.26
CA VAL A 23 -6.16 -21.90 -13.72
C VAL A 23 -6.02 -22.75 -14.98
N SER A 24 -6.04 -22.11 -16.15
CA SER A 24 -5.50 -22.73 -17.36
C SER A 24 -3.98 -22.47 -17.38
N PRO A 25 -3.12 -23.46 -17.69
CA PRO A 25 -1.66 -23.28 -17.64
C PRO A 25 -1.09 -22.20 -18.57
N ASP A 26 -1.85 -21.82 -19.61
CA ASP A 26 -1.53 -20.74 -20.56
C ASP A 26 -2.17 -19.39 -20.19
N ASP A 27 -3.11 -19.37 -19.23
CA ASP A 27 -3.67 -18.14 -18.70
C ASP A 27 -2.79 -17.71 -17.53
N GLU A 28 -1.82 -16.80 -17.78
CA GLU A 28 -1.31 -15.88 -16.75
C GLU A 28 -2.50 -15.04 -16.25
N ALA A 29 -3.35 -15.68 -15.44
CA ALA A 29 -4.69 -15.27 -15.03
C ALA A 29 -4.75 -13.77 -14.87
N ASP A 30 -5.58 -13.13 -15.69
CA ASP A 30 -5.66 -11.69 -15.90
C ASP A 30 -5.70 -10.95 -14.56
N TRP A 31 -4.52 -10.68 -14.01
CA TRP A 31 -4.35 -10.10 -12.69
C TRP A 31 -4.97 -8.71 -12.66
N ARG A 32 -5.21 -8.11 -13.84
CA ARG A 32 -5.93 -6.85 -13.98
C ARG A 32 -7.35 -6.94 -13.41
N ARG A 33 -7.99 -8.11 -13.38
CA ARG A 33 -9.28 -8.34 -12.71
C ARG A 33 -9.25 -8.09 -11.20
N HIS A 34 -8.04 -8.06 -10.61
CA HIS A 34 -7.79 -7.81 -9.21
C HIS A 34 -7.34 -6.38 -8.91
N VAL A 35 -7.06 -5.57 -9.94
CA VAL A 35 -6.66 -4.17 -9.77
C VAL A 35 -7.69 -3.37 -8.98
N PRO A 36 -9.02 -3.47 -9.24
CA PRO A 36 -10.02 -2.75 -8.45
C PRO A 36 -9.97 -3.10 -6.95
N GLN A 37 -9.79 -4.38 -6.62
CA GLN A 37 -9.69 -4.87 -5.24
C GLN A 37 -8.44 -4.33 -4.56
N VAL A 38 -7.32 -4.32 -5.27
CA VAL A 38 -6.05 -3.76 -4.79
C VAL A 38 -6.16 -2.26 -4.55
N VAL A 39 -6.76 -1.51 -5.49
CA VAL A 39 -7.00 -0.08 -5.35
C VAL A 39 -7.88 0.21 -4.13
N ALA A 40 -8.97 -0.55 -3.92
CA ALA A 40 -9.84 -0.37 -2.76
C ALA A 40 -9.10 -0.59 -1.43
N VAL A 41 -8.19 -1.57 -1.36
CA VAL A 41 -7.34 -1.79 -0.17
C VAL A 41 -6.36 -0.64 0.03
N ILE A 42 -5.74 -0.14 -1.04
CA ILE A 42 -4.82 1.01 -0.97
C ILE A 42 -5.55 2.26 -0.49
N GLU A 43 -6.78 2.51 -0.96
CA GLU A 43 -7.62 3.61 -0.50
C GLU A 43 -7.98 3.47 0.99
N ALA A 44 -8.33 2.27 1.44
CA ALA A 44 -8.60 2.02 2.85
C ALA A 44 -7.37 2.26 3.74
N LEU A 45 -6.17 2.04 3.21
CA LEU A 45 -4.90 2.29 3.88
C LEU A 45 -4.41 3.74 3.80
N HIS A 46 -5.13 4.65 3.12
CA HIS A 46 -4.70 6.03 2.96
C HIS A 46 -4.52 6.76 4.30
N GLU A 47 -5.38 6.49 5.29
CA GLU A 47 -5.20 7.03 6.64
C GLU A 47 -4.38 6.06 7.51
N PRO A 48 -3.21 6.48 8.04
CA PRO A 48 -2.41 5.61 8.87
C PRO A 48 -3.00 5.48 10.29
N SER A 49 -2.90 4.28 10.85
CA SER A 49 -3.21 4.03 12.26
C SER A 49 -2.16 4.68 13.19
N LEU A 50 -2.46 4.78 14.49
CA LEU A 50 -1.52 5.32 15.48
C LEU A 50 -0.17 4.58 15.50
N PRO A 51 -0.12 3.23 15.54
CA PRO A 51 1.16 2.51 15.45
C PRO A 51 1.97 2.81 14.19
N MET A 52 1.31 3.07 13.06
CA MET A 52 1.98 3.43 11.80
C MET A 52 2.59 4.83 11.87
N LYS A 53 1.88 5.78 12.51
CA LYS A 53 2.41 7.13 12.78
C LYS A 53 3.63 7.04 13.69
N GLU A 54 3.57 6.26 14.77
CA GLU A 54 4.67 6.06 15.71
C GLU A 54 5.91 5.44 15.05
N ALA A 55 5.73 4.42 14.21
CA ALA A 55 6.83 3.81 13.45
C ALA A 55 7.52 4.81 12.50
N GLY A 56 6.75 5.72 11.88
CA GLY A 56 7.31 6.76 11.01
C GLY A 56 8.09 7.83 11.77
N VAL A 57 7.67 8.16 13.01
CA VAL A 57 8.36 9.14 13.87
C VAL A 57 9.77 8.67 14.23
N GLU A 58 10.02 7.36 14.36
CA GLU A 58 11.38 6.85 14.65
C GLU A 58 12.41 7.27 13.60
N ILE A 59 11.98 7.48 12.34
CA ILE A 59 12.84 7.90 11.23
C ILE A 59 12.94 9.43 11.14
N ILE A 60 11.86 10.15 11.44
CA ILE A 60 11.75 11.62 11.28
C ILE A 60 12.43 12.41 12.41
N ARG A 61 12.78 11.76 13.54
CA ARG A 61 13.42 12.37 14.73
C ARG A 61 14.74 13.14 14.51
N TYR A 62 15.25 13.27 13.28
CA TYR A 62 16.55 13.88 12.98
C TYR A 62 16.50 15.34 12.49
N VAL A 63 15.39 16.07 12.64
CA VAL A 63 15.22 17.44 12.12
C VAL A 63 15.10 18.49 13.24
N GLY A 64 16.12 18.57 14.10
CA GLY A 64 16.32 19.73 14.99
C GLY A 64 15.69 19.66 16.39
N PRO A 65 16.29 20.35 17.39
CA PRO A 65 15.91 20.24 18.80
C PRO A 65 14.61 20.97 19.19
N ASP A 66 14.03 21.78 18.30
CA ASP A 66 12.93 22.70 18.62
C ASP A 66 11.53 22.21 18.15
N GLU A 67 11.45 21.08 17.46
CA GLU A 67 10.16 20.54 16.98
C GLU A 67 9.45 19.65 18.02
N SER A 68 8.15 19.87 18.16
CA SER A 68 7.31 19.15 19.12
C SER A 68 7.01 17.71 18.66
N PHE A 69 6.83 16.78 19.60
CA PHE A 69 6.48 15.39 19.29
C PHE A 69 5.20 15.23 18.46
N VAL A 70 4.22 16.12 18.66
CA VAL A 70 2.97 16.15 17.90
C VAL A 70 3.22 16.54 16.44
N ALA A 71 4.18 17.43 16.18
CA ALA A 71 4.58 17.79 14.82
C ALA A 71 5.17 16.58 14.08
N TYR A 72 6.06 15.81 14.73
CA TYR A 72 6.63 14.60 14.11
C TYR A 72 5.56 13.56 13.75
N GLN A 73 4.55 13.34 14.61
CA GLN A 73 3.46 12.41 14.30
C GLN A 73 2.62 12.88 13.11
N SER A 74 2.42 14.19 12.99
CA SER A 74 1.74 14.80 11.85
C SER A 74 2.55 14.58 10.55
N ASP A 75 3.87 14.77 10.61
CA ASP A 75 4.75 14.59 9.44
C ASP A 75 4.82 13.12 9.01
N ALA A 76 4.94 12.19 9.97
CA ALA A 76 4.86 10.76 9.69
C ALA A 76 3.54 10.38 8.99
N ALA A 77 2.43 10.96 9.45
CA ALA A 77 1.12 10.75 8.81
C ALA A 77 1.07 11.33 7.39
N ASN A 78 1.63 12.51 7.18
CA ASN A 78 1.64 13.16 5.86
C ASN A 78 2.53 12.42 4.86
N VAL A 79 3.74 12.01 5.27
CA VAL A 79 4.64 11.18 4.45
C VAL A 79 3.92 9.90 4.02
N TRP A 80 3.22 9.22 4.93
CA TRP A 80 2.44 8.04 4.60
C TRP A 80 1.38 8.33 3.52
N ARG A 81 0.55 9.37 3.72
CA ARG A 81 -0.50 9.75 2.76
C ARG A 81 0.09 10.06 1.38
N TYR A 82 1.20 10.80 1.32
CA TYR A 82 1.89 11.09 0.06
C TYR A 82 2.42 9.84 -0.64
N MET A 83 2.94 8.86 0.12
CA MET A 83 3.37 7.58 -0.44
C MET A 83 2.19 6.79 -1.01
N ILE A 84 1.04 6.77 -0.32
CA ILE A 84 -0.19 6.14 -0.82
C ILE A 84 -0.68 6.84 -2.08
N ASP A 85 -0.69 8.17 -2.11
CA ASP A 85 -1.08 8.94 -3.31
C ASP A 85 -0.15 8.70 -4.50
N ALA A 86 1.17 8.59 -4.26
CA ALA A 86 2.12 8.22 -5.30
C ALA A 86 1.87 6.81 -5.86
N ILE A 87 1.43 5.86 -5.01
CA ILE A 87 1.02 4.52 -5.47
C ILE A 87 -0.25 4.62 -6.33
N ARG A 88 -1.23 5.42 -5.93
CA ARG A 88 -2.50 5.59 -6.67
C ARG A 88 -2.30 6.17 -8.07
N GLN A 89 -1.35 7.09 -8.23
CA GLN A 89 -0.99 7.65 -9.54
C GLN A 89 -0.45 6.60 -10.53
N GLN A 90 -0.02 5.43 -10.05
CA GLN A 90 0.47 4.33 -10.89
C GLN A 90 -0.63 3.33 -11.28
N GLY A 91 -1.85 3.51 -10.78
CA GLY A 91 -3.01 2.64 -11.04
C GLY A 91 -3.95 3.13 -12.15
N HIS A 92 -3.64 4.29 -12.75
CA HIS A 92 -4.37 4.88 -13.87
C HIS A 92 -3.68 4.59 -15.21
#